data_AF-A0A931N3K7-F1
#
_entry.id   AF-A0A931N3K7-F1
#
_cell.length_a   1.000
_cell.length_b   1.000
_cell.length_c   1.000
_cell.angle_alpha   90.00
_cell.angle_beta   90.00
_cell.angle_gamma   90.00
#
_symmetry.space_group_name_H-M   'P 1'
#
loop_
_entity.id
_entity.type
_entity.pdbx_description
1 polymer ?
#
loop_
_entity_poly.entity_id
_entity_poly.type
_entity_poly.pdbx_seq_one_letter_code
_entity_poly.pdbx_strand_id
1 'polypeptide(L)' 'MQTSHDSRDLWSARHRDCHADPTDLDLDLARFLCSTHAGHGPECRQYLAAAAYCYGSTART' A
#
# COMPACT_ATOMS: atom_id res chain seq x y z
N MET A 1 16.93 -7.08 -17.62
CA MET A 1 15.57 -6.52 -17.55
C MET A 1 14.77 -7.29 -16.51
N GLN A 2 14.96 -7.02 -15.22
CA GLN A 2 14.18 -7.58 -14.11
C GLN A 2 13.98 -6.44 -13.11
N THR A 3 12.94 -5.64 -13.31
CA THR A 3 12.73 -4.40 -12.53
C THR A 3 11.44 -4.44 -11.72
N SER A 4 10.46 -5.23 -12.14
CA SER A 4 9.11 -5.21 -11.53
C SER A 4 8.91 -6.25 -10.41
N HIS A 5 9.74 -7.29 -10.34
CA HIS A 5 9.69 -8.25 -9.23
C HIS A 5 10.49 -7.73 -8.04
N ASP A 6 11.69 -7.18 -8.32
CA ASP A 6 12.57 -6.54 -7.34
C ASP A 6 11.86 -5.41 -6.57
N SER A 7 11.04 -4.60 -7.26
CA SER A 7 10.24 -3.55 -6.61
C SER A 7 9.18 -4.10 -5.67
N ARG A 8 8.49 -5.19 -6.04
CA ARG A 8 7.47 -5.84 -5.19
C ARG A 8 8.09 -6.51 -3.97
N ASP A 9 9.21 -7.21 -4.13
CA ASP A 9 9.95 -7.78 -3.01
C ASP A 9 10.42 -6.69 -2.05
N LEU A 10 10.94 -5.58 -2.58
CA LEU A 10 11.35 -4.42 -1.78
C LEU A 10 10.16 -3.81 -1.01
N TRP A 11 9.00 -3.68 -1.65
CA TRP A 11 7.79 -3.20 -0.99
C TRP A 11 7.32 -4.17 0.09
N SER A 12 7.32 -5.48 -0.17
CA SER A 12 6.94 -6.47 0.83
C SER A 12 7.87 -6.45 2.04
N ALA A 13 9.18 -6.24 1.83
CA ALA A 13 10.14 -6.11 2.92
C ALA A 13 9.96 -4.81 3.71
N ARG A 14 9.73 -3.68 3.04
CA ARG A 14 9.56 -2.35 3.66
C ARG A 14 8.21 -2.18 4.36
N HIS A 15 7.16 -2.81 3.84
CA HIS A 15 5.78 -2.58 4.27
C HIS A 15 5.15 -3.80 4.96
N ARG A 16 5.97 -4.72 5.48
CA ARG A 16 5.47 -5.83 6.32
C ARG A 16 4.79 -5.33 7.61
N ASP A 17 5.20 -4.15 8.09
CA ASP A 17 4.74 -3.58 9.35
C ASP A 17 3.39 -2.89 9.17
N CYS A 18 2.34 -3.55 9.63
CA CYS A 18 0.96 -3.12 9.41
C CYS A 18 0.57 -1.83 10.14
N HIS A 19 1.27 -1.51 11.24
CA HIS A 19 1.06 -0.29 12.02
C HIS A 19 1.97 0.87 11.60
N ALA A 20 2.89 0.65 10.65
CA ALA A 20 3.65 1.73 10.05
C ALA A 20 2.74 2.53 9.10
N ASP A 21 3.06 3.80 8.95
CA ASP A 21 2.43 4.65 7.94
C ASP A 21 3.28 4.58 6.66
N PRO A 22 2.68 4.30 5.49
CA PRO A 22 3.45 4.16 4.28
C PRO A 22 3.82 5.54 3.73
N THR A 23 5.10 5.86 3.76
CA THR A 23 5.66 7.06 3.14
C THR A 23 5.88 6.86 1.64
N ASP A 24 5.76 7.93 0.84
CA ASP A 24 5.99 7.92 -0.62
C ASP A 24 5.00 7.00 -1.37
N LEU A 25 3.72 7.16 -1.04
CA LEU A 25 2.65 6.34 -1.60
C LEU A 25 2.32 6.76 -3.04
N ASP A 26 2.63 5.88 -3.99
CA ASP A 26 2.21 6.00 -5.39
C ASP A 26 1.03 5.07 -5.71
N LEU A 27 0.37 5.24 -6.86
CA LEU A 27 -0.82 4.46 -7.22
C LEU A 27 -0.51 2.96 -7.34
N ASP A 28 0.66 2.59 -7.86
CA ASP A 28 1.07 1.18 -7.97
C ASP A 28 1.34 0.57 -6.59
N LEU A 29 2.04 1.31 -5.72
CA LEU A 29 2.29 0.91 -4.34
C LEU A 29 1.00 0.80 -3.53
N ALA A 30 0.07 1.75 -3.69
CA ALA A 30 -1.23 1.71 -3.04
C ALA A 30 -2.04 0.47 -3.45
N ARG A 31 -2.06 0.12 -4.75
CA ARG A 31 -2.71 -1.11 -5.23
C ARG A 31 -2.05 -2.38 -4.68
N PHE A 32 -0.72 -2.39 -4.62
CA PHE A 32 0.03 -3.48 -4.02
C PHE A 32 -0.33 -3.65 -2.54
N LEU A 33 -0.28 -2.58 -1.76
CA LEU A 33 -0.60 -2.61 -0.32
C LEU A 33 -2.06 -2.99 -0.06
N CYS A 34 -3.02 -2.47 -0.85
CA CYS A 34 -4.41 -2.90 -0.75
C CYS A 34 -4.58 -4.40 -1.00
N SER A 35 -3.87 -4.97 -1.97
CA SER A 35 -3.95 -6.42 -2.26
C SER A 35 -3.23 -7.26 -1.20
N THR A 36 -2.02 -6.86 -0.81
CA THR A 36 -1.17 -7.56 0.16
C THR A 36 -1.79 -7.55 1.55
N HIS A 37 -2.40 -6.44 1.97
CA HIS A 37 -2.98 -6.28 3.31
C HIS A 37 -4.51 -6.44 3.37
N ALA A 38 -5.17 -6.87 2.28
CA ALA A 38 -6.62 -7.05 2.23
C ALA A 38 -7.19 -7.97 3.35
N GLY A 39 -6.36 -8.82 3.97
CA GLY A 39 -6.75 -9.73 5.04
C GLY A 39 -6.43 -9.28 6.47
N HIS A 40 -5.77 -8.13 6.67
CA HIS A 40 -5.23 -7.74 7.98
C HIS A 40 -6.24 -6.98 8.88
N GLY A 41 -7.42 -6.65 8.36
CA GLY A 41 -8.49 -6.02 9.14
C GLY A 41 -8.26 -4.52 9.42
N PRO A 42 -9.11 -3.92 10.26
CA PRO A 42 -9.17 -2.46 10.46
C PRO A 42 -7.97 -1.87 11.23
N GLU A 43 -7.13 -2.71 11.82
CA GLU A 43 -5.91 -2.29 12.53
C GLU A 43 -4.72 -2.05 11.60
N CYS A 44 -4.83 -2.45 10.32
CA CYS A 44 -3.79 -2.29 9.33
C CYS A 44 -3.77 -0.86 8.76
N ARG A 45 -2.88 -0.01 9.28
CA ARG A 45 -2.66 1.36 8.79
C ARG A 45 -2.20 1.38 7.34
N GLN A 46 -1.36 0.42 6.95
CA GLN A 46 -0.90 0.25 5.57
C GLN A 46 -2.07 0.08 4.59
N TYR A 47 -3.03 -0.79 4.92
CA TYR A 47 -4.24 -0.99 4.12
C TYR A 47 -5.11 0.27 4.11
N LEU A 48 -5.34 0.89 5.27
CA LEU A 48 -6.17 2.08 5.39
C LEU A 48 -5.61 3.27 4.59
N ALA A 49 -4.30 3.50 4.66
CA ALA A 49 -3.61 4.55 3.90
C ALA A 49 -3.68 4.27 2.39
N ALA A 50 -3.43 3.02 1.99
CA ALA A 50 -3.54 2.59 0.59
C ALA A 50 -4.97 2.74 0.04
N ALA A 51 -5.97 2.35 0.82
CA ALA A 51 -7.38 2.50 0.47
C ALA A 51 -7.76 3.99 0.40
N ALA A 52 -7.35 4.80 1.37
CA ALA A 52 -7.58 6.24 1.36
C ALA A 52 -6.92 6.92 0.14
N TYR A 53 -5.77 6.45 -0.33
CA TYR A 53 -5.14 6.98 -1.53
C TYR A 53 -5.88 6.55 -2.81
N CYS A 54 -6.25 5.27 -2.91
CA CYS A 54 -6.98 4.71 -4.05
C CYS A 54 -8.40 5.28 -4.17
N TYR A 55 -9.09 5.52 -3.05
CA TYR A 55 -10.50 5.93 -3.01
C TYR A 55 -10.71 7.38 -2.56
N GLY A 56 -9.72 8.04 -1.95
CA GLY A 56 -9.84 9.44 -1.49
C GLY A 56 -9.48 10.47 -2.55
N SER A 57 -8.80 10.05 -3.62
CA SER A 57 -8.56 10.91 -4.80
C SER A 57 -9.84 11.25 -5.59
N THR A 58 -10.97 10.62 -5.29
CA THR A 58 -12.28 10.92 -5.89
C THR A 58 -13.15 11.86 -5.05
N ALA A 59 -12.76 12.20 -3.82
CA ALA A 59 -13.56 12.98 -2.87
C ALA A 59 -12.97 14.37 -2.62
N ARG A 60 -12.70 15.14 -3.68
CA ARG A 60 -12.38 16.57 -3.58
C ARG A 60 -13.31 17.34 -4.52
N THR A 61 -14.55 17.53 -4.08
CA THR A 61 -15.55 18.43 -4.68
C THR A 61 -16.05 19.35 -3.57
#